data_AF-A0A2G9R7P2-F1
#
_entry.id   AF-A0A2G9R7P2-F1
#
_cell.length_a   1.000
_cell.length_b   1.000
_cell.length_c   1.000
_cell.angle_alpha   90.00
_cell.angle_beta   90.00
_cell.angle_gamma   90.00
#
_symmetry.space_group_name_H-M   'P 1'
#
loop_
_entity.id
_entity.type
_entity.pdbx_description
1 polymer ?
#
loop_
_entity_poly.entity_id
_entity_poly.type
_entity_poly.pdbx_seq_one_letter_code
_entity_poly.pdbx_strand_id
1 'polypeptide(L)'
;MLPGSIQMSGETLSGAEVKGVCEGLTEGTVRLLSLRGCLLSDRDFARLCQGVAQSPSLVQLNLNLGVVSSASRVQQLAQSLHKNRSLQSLFLHGNPLTDTGLALLNPALAGHPSLVSLDLGDCLLGDEGISLICSLLPPDGAKPGETSI
;
A
#
# COMPACT_ATOMS: atom_id res chain seq x y z
N MET A 1 -9.83 -2.80 -20.15
CA MET A 1 -8.74 -2.80 -19.15
C MET A 1 -7.51 -2.20 -19.81
N LEU A 2 -6.82 -1.28 -19.14
CA LEU A 2 -5.50 -0.85 -19.58
C LEU A 2 -4.52 -2.02 -19.37
N PRO A 3 -3.52 -2.22 -20.24
CA PRO A 3 -2.52 -3.26 -20.02
C PRO A 3 -1.89 -3.12 -18.63
N GLY A 4 -1.89 -4.21 -17.85
CA GLY A 4 -1.32 -4.22 -16.50
C GLY A 4 -2.14 -3.53 -15.42
N SER A 5 -3.41 -3.17 -15.66
CA SER A 5 -4.32 -2.70 -14.61
C SER A 5 -5.27 -3.81 -14.16
N ILE A 6 -5.25 -4.15 -12.88
CA ILE A 6 -6.25 -5.04 -12.24
C ILE A 6 -7.06 -4.21 -11.25
N GLN A 7 -8.37 -4.20 -11.43
CA GLN A 7 -9.30 -3.44 -10.58
C GLN A 7 -10.48 -4.32 -10.20
N MET A 8 -10.67 -4.50 -8.90
CA MET A 8 -11.76 -5.23 -8.27
C MET A 8 -12.32 -4.36 -7.15
N SER A 9 -13.64 -4.39 -6.92
CA SER A 9 -14.24 -3.59 -5.84
C SER A 9 -15.48 -4.22 -5.23
N GLY A 10 -15.54 -4.22 -3.89
CA GLY A 10 -16.72 -4.64 -3.14
C GLY A 10 -17.03 -6.15 -3.16
N GLU A 11 -16.16 -6.96 -3.75
CA GLU A 11 -16.34 -8.40 -3.91
C GLU A 11 -15.42 -9.20 -2.99
N THR A 12 -15.83 -10.43 -2.65
CA THR A 12 -14.95 -11.40 -2.00
C THR A 12 -14.06 -12.04 -3.05
N LEU A 13 -12.74 -11.90 -2.91
CA LEU A 13 -11.82 -12.57 -3.83
C LEU A 13 -11.68 -14.04 -3.46
N SER A 14 -11.84 -14.90 -4.46
CA SER A 14 -11.48 -16.31 -4.38
C SER A 14 -9.95 -16.49 -4.33
N GLY A 15 -9.50 -17.61 -3.78
CA GLY A 15 -8.07 -17.95 -3.77
C GLY A 15 -7.46 -18.07 -5.17
N ALA A 16 -8.25 -18.38 -6.19
CA ALA A 16 -7.80 -18.43 -7.59
C ALA A 16 -7.54 -17.03 -8.16
N GLU A 17 -8.42 -16.06 -7.88
CA GLU A 17 -8.22 -14.66 -8.27
C GLU A 17 -7.00 -14.07 -7.58
N VAL A 18 -6.85 -14.31 -6.27
CA VAL A 18 -5.66 -13.87 -5.51
C VAL A 18 -4.39 -14.46 -6.12
N LYS A 19 -4.41 -15.75 -6.47
CA LYS A 19 -3.26 -16.40 -7.11
C LYS A 19 -2.91 -15.74 -8.44
N GLY A 20 -3.89 -15.50 -9.32
CA GLY A 20 -3.65 -14.83 -10.61
C GLY A 20 -3.12 -13.41 -10.44
N VAL A 21 -3.62 -12.65 -9.45
CA VAL A 21 -3.08 -11.33 -9.09
C VAL A 21 -1.63 -11.45 -8.63
N CYS A 22 -1.31 -12.41 -7.77
CA CYS A 22 0.05 -12.62 -7.27
C CYS A 22 1.03 -13.00 -8.39
N GLU A 23 0.62 -13.88 -9.30
CA GLU A 23 1.42 -14.26 -10.49
C GLU A 23 1.74 -13.03 -11.33
N GLY A 24 0.73 -12.23 -11.69
CA GLY A 24 0.95 -11.00 -12.46
C GLY A 24 1.81 -9.95 -11.74
N LEU A 25 1.71 -9.85 -10.41
CA LEU A 25 2.60 -9.01 -9.61
C LEU A 25 4.05 -9.48 -9.71
N THR A 26 4.31 -10.79 -9.56
CA THR A 26 5.66 -11.36 -9.61
C THR A 26 6.28 -11.38 -11.00
N GLU A 27 5.47 -11.57 -12.04
CA GLU A 27 5.91 -11.50 -13.45
C GLU A 27 6.16 -10.06 -13.91
N GLY A 28 5.76 -9.07 -13.10
CA GLY A 28 5.89 -7.66 -13.45
C GLY A 28 4.92 -7.20 -14.55
N THR A 29 3.83 -7.93 -14.78
CA THR A 29 2.79 -7.54 -15.74
C THR A 29 1.81 -6.53 -15.16
N VAL A 30 1.67 -6.46 -13.83
CA VAL A 30 0.76 -5.55 -13.13
C VAL A 30 1.43 -4.23 -12.75
N ARG A 31 0.92 -3.12 -13.29
CA ARG A 31 1.32 -1.74 -12.99
C ARG A 31 0.39 -1.06 -11.99
N LEU A 32 -0.91 -1.40 -12.03
CA LEU A 32 -1.93 -0.85 -11.13
C LEU A 32 -2.75 -2.00 -10.56
N LEU A 33 -2.82 -2.06 -9.24
CA LEU A 33 -3.69 -2.99 -8.51
C LEU A 33 -4.65 -2.21 -7.62
N SER A 34 -5.95 -2.43 -7.79
CA SER A 34 -7.00 -1.90 -6.93
C SER A 34 -7.88 -3.03 -6.42
N LEU A 35 -7.99 -3.16 -5.10
CA LEU A 35 -8.84 -4.14 -4.40
C LEU A 35 -9.80 -3.42 -3.43
N ARG A 36 -10.31 -2.26 -3.84
CA ARG A 36 -11.09 -1.35 -2.98
C ARG A 36 -12.33 -2.04 -2.41
N GLY A 37 -12.45 -2.11 -1.08
CA GLY A 37 -13.62 -2.70 -0.44
C GLY A 37 -13.72 -4.21 -0.60
N CYS A 38 -12.67 -4.87 -1.09
CA CYS A 38 -12.68 -6.31 -1.30
C CYS A 38 -12.45 -7.08 0.00
N LEU A 39 -13.08 -8.25 0.09
CA LEU A 39 -12.90 -9.18 1.20
C LEU A 39 -11.85 -10.23 0.83
N LEU A 40 -10.82 -10.34 1.67
CA LEU A 40 -9.73 -11.30 1.57
C LEU A 40 -9.65 -12.07 2.87
N SER A 41 -9.29 -13.35 2.81
CA SER A 41 -8.82 -14.05 4.02
C SER A 41 -7.45 -13.47 4.45
N ASP A 42 -7.07 -13.58 5.72
CA ASP A 42 -5.76 -13.12 6.17
C ASP A 42 -4.61 -13.88 5.47
N ARG A 43 -4.84 -15.14 5.10
CA ARG A 43 -3.88 -15.93 4.32
C ARG A 43 -3.70 -15.37 2.92
N ASP A 44 -4.78 -14.94 2.28
CA ASP A 44 -4.73 -14.37 0.93
C ASP A 44 -4.17 -12.95 0.92
N PHE A 45 -4.50 -12.15 1.93
CA PHE A 45 -3.87 -10.85 2.13
C PHE A 45 -2.35 -10.98 2.32
N ALA A 46 -1.89 -11.99 3.08
CA ALA A 46 -0.47 -12.27 3.24
C ALA A 46 0.22 -12.61 1.91
N ARG A 47 -0.42 -13.44 1.07
CA ARG A 47 0.09 -13.78 -0.28
C ARG A 47 0.16 -12.56 -1.19
N LEU A 48 -0.90 -11.73 -1.16
CA LEU A 48 -0.93 -10.48 -1.89
C LEU A 48 0.25 -9.59 -1.48
N CYS A 49 0.49 -9.43 -0.17
CA CYS A 49 1.63 -8.68 0.35
C CYS A 49 2.98 -9.25 -0.12
N GLN A 50 3.12 -10.57 -0.21
CA GLN A 50 4.32 -11.19 -0.79
C GLN A 50 4.49 -10.85 -2.27
N GLY A 51 3.40 -10.92 -3.06
CA GLY A 51 3.41 -10.51 -4.47
C GLY A 51 3.79 -9.05 -4.65
N VAL A 52 3.21 -8.15 -3.85
CA VAL A 52 3.54 -6.71 -3.85
C VAL A 52 5.01 -6.49 -3.50
N ALA A 53 5.55 -7.20 -2.50
CA ALA A 53 6.95 -7.08 -2.09
C ALA A 53 7.94 -7.41 -3.23
N GLN A 54 7.59 -8.37 -4.08
CA GLN A 54 8.44 -8.85 -5.17
C GLN A 54 8.14 -8.18 -6.52
N SER A 55 7.11 -7.33 -6.60
CA SER A 55 6.68 -6.78 -7.88
C SER A 55 7.66 -5.73 -8.41
N PRO A 56 8.29 -5.95 -9.57
CA PRO A 56 9.26 -5.00 -10.12
C PRO A 56 8.61 -3.81 -10.81
N SER A 57 7.30 -3.86 -11.11
CA SER A 57 6.63 -2.90 -11.99
C SER A 57 5.37 -2.26 -11.40
N LEU A 58 4.91 -2.70 -10.23
CA LEU A 58 3.73 -2.12 -9.58
C LEU A 58 3.97 -0.65 -9.23
N VAL A 59 3.22 0.25 -9.87
CA VAL A 59 3.31 1.71 -9.67
C VAL A 59 2.26 2.16 -8.67
N GLN A 60 1.07 1.57 -8.72
CA GLN A 60 -0.08 2.02 -7.94
C GLN A 60 -0.77 0.86 -7.23
N LEU A 61 -0.95 1.02 -5.91
CA LEU A 61 -1.64 0.07 -5.05
C LEU A 61 -2.78 0.78 -4.32
N ASN A 62 -4.00 0.33 -4.57
CA ASN A 62 -5.20 0.83 -3.90
C ASN A 62 -5.85 -0.28 -3.07
N LEU A 63 -5.80 -0.11 -1.75
CA LEU A 63 -6.41 -1.01 -0.76
C LEU A 63 -7.45 -0.25 0.07
N ASN A 64 -8.11 0.76 -0.50
CA ASN A 64 -9.10 1.57 0.21
C ASN A 64 -10.26 0.71 0.73
N LEU A 65 -10.92 1.21 1.78
CA LEU A 65 -12.15 0.68 2.38
C LEU A 65 -11.99 -0.72 3.01
N GLY A 66 -11.49 -0.78 4.23
CA GLY A 66 -11.53 -1.99 5.07
C GLY A 66 -10.68 -3.19 4.63
N VAL A 67 -9.88 -3.07 3.57
CA VAL A 67 -8.98 -4.13 3.11
C VAL A 67 -7.84 -4.35 4.11
N VAL A 68 -7.35 -3.28 4.72
CA VAL A 68 -6.30 -3.26 5.76
C VAL A 68 -6.94 -3.00 7.12
N SER A 69 -7.77 -3.94 7.57
CA SER A 69 -8.68 -3.78 8.72
C SER A 69 -8.15 -4.34 10.05
N SER A 70 -6.91 -4.79 10.13
CA SER A 70 -6.33 -5.32 11.37
C SER A 70 -4.84 -5.00 11.50
N ALA A 71 -4.33 -4.96 12.73
CA ALA A 71 -2.91 -4.72 13.00
C ALA A 71 -1.99 -5.73 12.30
N SER A 72 -2.41 -6.99 12.19
CA SER A 72 -1.68 -8.03 11.44
C SER A 72 -1.54 -7.67 9.96
N ARG A 73 -2.62 -7.20 9.32
CA ARG A 73 -2.59 -6.75 7.93
C ARG A 73 -1.73 -5.51 7.74
N VAL A 74 -1.80 -4.56 8.66
CA VAL A 74 -0.93 -3.38 8.66
C VAL A 74 0.54 -3.80 8.72
N GLN A 75 0.90 -4.72 9.61
CA GLN A 75 2.25 -5.23 9.75
C GLN A 75 2.74 -5.96 8.49
N GLN A 76 1.87 -6.78 7.87
CA GLN A 76 2.18 -7.46 6.61
C GLN A 76 2.40 -6.49 5.45
N LEU A 77 1.57 -5.45 5.37
CA LEU A 77 1.73 -4.38 4.39
C LEU A 77 3.04 -3.61 4.63
N ALA A 78 3.36 -3.25 5.87
CA ALA A 78 4.61 -2.58 6.21
C ALA A 78 5.84 -3.39 5.76
N GLN A 79 5.86 -4.69 6.05
CA GLN A 79 6.93 -5.60 5.61
C GLN A 79 7.01 -5.70 4.07
N SER A 80 5.86 -5.66 3.40
CA SER A 80 5.78 -5.68 1.95
C SER A 80 6.42 -4.43 1.34
N LEU A 81 6.00 -3.26 1.82
CA LEU A 81 6.51 -1.96 1.38
C LEU A 81 8.00 -1.79 1.66
N HIS A 82 8.51 -2.34 2.77
CA HIS A 82 9.93 -2.29 3.08
C HIS A 82 10.81 -3.03 2.05
N LYS A 83 10.24 -4.00 1.32
CA LYS A 83 10.93 -4.76 0.25
C LYS A 83 10.63 -4.22 -1.14
N ASN A 84 9.44 -3.68 -1.36
CA ASN A 84 9.07 -3.09 -2.63
C ASN A 84 9.96 -1.89 -2.98
N ARG A 85 10.25 -1.71 -4.27
CA ARG A 85 11.08 -0.60 -4.79
C ARG A 85 10.41 0.16 -5.94
N SER A 86 9.26 -0.32 -6.41
CA SER A 86 8.58 0.15 -7.63
C SER A 86 7.39 1.06 -7.34
N LEU A 87 6.77 0.94 -6.17
CA LEU A 87 5.52 1.60 -5.83
C LEU A 87 5.70 3.11 -5.70
N GLN A 88 4.83 3.85 -6.39
CA GLN A 88 4.82 5.31 -6.42
C GLN A 88 3.58 5.91 -5.76
N SER A 89 2.45 5.18 -5.78
CA SER A 89 1.19 5.63 -5.21
C SER A 89 0.55 4.55 -4.34
N LEU A 90 0.27 4.89 -3.08
CA LEU A 90 -0.38 4.02 -2.11
C LEU A 90 -1.66 4.67 -1.59
N PHE A 91 -2.80 3.98 -1.74
CA PHE A 91 -4.09 4.44 -1.25
C PHE A 91 -4.62 3.49 -0.16
N LEU A 92 -4.83 4.03 1.04
CA LEU A 92 -5.34 3.32 2.21
C LEU A 92 -6.58 3.97 2.83
N HIS A 93 -7.23 4.88 2.10
CA HIS A 93 -8.40 5.61 2.58
C HIS A 93 -9.49 4.69 3.13
N GLY A 94 -10.07 5.04 4.28
CA GLY A 94 -11.16 4.28 4.91
C GLY A 94 -10.70 2.92 5.48
N ASN A 95 -9.43 2.78 5.84
CA ASN A 95 -8.93 1.66 6.64
C ASN A 95 -8.67 2.11 8.07
N PRO A 96 -9.11 1.38 9.11
CA PRO A 96 -8.93 1.76 10.50
C PRO A 96 -7.47 1.54 10.96
N LEU A 97 -6.55 2.36 10.47
CA LEU A 97 -5.13 2.25 10.79
C LEU A 97 -4.86 2.63 12.25
N THR A 98 -5.48 3.71 12.73
CA THR A 98 -5.15 4.35 14.02
C THR A 98 -3.69 4.80 14.11
N ASP A 99 -3.34 5.53 15.17
CA ASP A 99 -1.96 5.97 15.39
C ASP A 99 -0.99 4.78 15.50
N THR A 100 -1.42 3.70 16.17
CA THR A 100 -0.64 2.47 16.33
C THR A 100 -0.35 1.79 14.99
N GLY A 101 -1.35 1.69 14.11
CA GLY A 101 -1.15 1.08 12.80
C GLY A 101 -0.29 1.94 11.89
N LEU A 102 -0.47 3.26 11.93
CA LEU A 102 0.41 4.16 11.18
C LEU A 102 1.86 4.08 11.67
N ALA A 103 2.09 3.97 12.98
CA ALA A 103 3.43 3.78 13.54
C ALA A 103 4.13 2.50 13.02
N LEU A 104 3.37 1.44 12.73
CA LEU A 104 3.90 0.22 12.09
C LEU A 104 4.28 0.44 10.61
N LEU A 105 3.52 1.26 9.89
CA LEU A 105 3.79 1.58 8.49
C LEU A 105 4.91 2.62 8.33
N ASN A 106 5.05 3.53 9.29
CA ASN A 106 5.90 4.71 9.19
C ASN A 106 7.35 4.41 8.76
N PRO A 107 8.05 3.41 9.32
CA PRO A 107 9.42 3.09 8.88
C PRO A 107 9.51 2.65 7.41
N ALA A 108 8.48 1.96 6.92
CA ALA A 108 8.43 1.54 5.52
C ALA A 108 8.09 2.69 4.58
N LEU A 109 7.23 3.62 5.01
CA LEU A 109 6.86 4.81 4.25
C LEU A 109 8.02 5.82 4.17
N ALA A 110 8.64 6.14 5.31
CA ALA A 110 9.74 7.11 5.41
C ALA A 110 10.96 6.72 4.56
N GLY A 111 11.23 5.42 4.45
CA GLY A 111 12.36 4.88 3.69
C GLY A 111 12.01 4.39 2.29
N HIS A 112 10.77 4.57 1.81
CA HIS A 112 10.38 4.01 0.51
C HIS A 112 11.05 4.81 -0.63
N PRO A 113 11.82 4.17 -1.53
CA PRO A 113 12.68 4.90 -2.47
C PRO A 113 11.94 5.61 -3.60
N SER A 114 10.69 5.24 -3.85
CA SER A 114 9.93 5.66 -5.05
C SER A 114 8.54 6.23 -4.72
N LEU A 115 8.11 6.22 -3.45
CA LEU A 115 6.75 6.61 -3.10
C LEU A 115 6.62 8.13 -3.13
N VAL A 116 5.67 8.64 -3.92
CA VAL A 116 5.44 10.09 -4.10
C VAL A 116 4.01 10.51 -3.79
N SER A 117 3.08 9.55 -3.70
CA SER A 117 1.68 9.80 -3.38
C SER A 117 1.18 8.82 -2.33
N LEU A 118 0.57 9.36 -1.27
CA LEU A 118 0.04 8.62 -0.14
C LEU A 118 -1.32 9.18 0.26
N ASP A 119 -2.34 8.33 0.33
CA ASP A 119 -3.68 8.68 0.81
C ASP A 119 -4.01 7.88 2.08
N LEU A 120 -4.18 8.60 3.19
CA LEU A 120 -4.53 8.11 4.52
C LEU A 120 -5.83 8.75 5.04
N GLY A 121 -6.71 9.22 4.14
CA GLY A 121 -7.98 9.82 4.56
C GLY A 121 -8.89 8.81 5.27
N ASP A 122 -9.65 9.27 6.26
CA ASP A 122 -10.58 8.42 7.02
C ASP A 122 -9.91 7.17 7.65
N CYS A 123 -8.69 7.34 8.17
CA CYS A 123 -7.90 6.25 8.76
C CYS A 123 -7.90 6.21 10.30
N LEU A 124 -8.80 6.96 10.94
CA LEU A 124 -8.89 7.09 12.41
C LEU A 124 -7.58 7.56 13.07
N LEU A 125 -6.85 8.46 12.41
CA LEU A 125 -5.61 9.02 12.94
C LEU A 125 -5.92 10.14 13.94
N GLY A 126 -5.23 10.11 15.08
CA GLY A 126 -5.17 11.17 16.07
C GLY A 126 -3.88 11.98 15.96
N ASP A 127 -3.58 12.76 16.99
CA ASP A 127 -2.47 13.72 16.97
C ASP A 127 -1.09 13.04 16.77
N GLU A 128 -0.88 11.85 17.33
CA GLU A 128 0.35 11.08 17.14
C GLU A 128 0.51 10.62 15.69
N GLY A 129 -0.59 10.16 15.07
CA GLY A 129 -0.59 9.78 13.66
C GLY A 129 -0.30 10.97 12.75
N ILE A 130 -0.87 12.14 13.05
CA ILE A 130 -0.57 13.37 12.31
C ILE A 130 0.89 13.79 12.49
N SER A 131 1.45 13.69 13.71
CA SER A 131 2.87 13.95 13.97
C SER A 131 3.78 13.06 13.12
N LEU A 132 3.46 11.77 12.97
CA LEU A 132 4.16 10.86 12.08
C LEU A 132 4.06 11.30 10.62
N ILE A 133 2.87 11.69 10.14
CA ILE A 133 2.71 12.22 8.77
C ILE A 133 3.57 13.47 8.55
N CYS A 134 3.57 14.40 9.50
CA CYS A 134 4.41 15.59 9.42
C CYS A 134 5.91 15.24 9.33
N SER A 135 6.34 14.15 9.98
CA SER A 135 7.72 13.66 9.89
C SER A 135 8.06 13.00 8.53
N LEU A 136 7.05 12.54 7.79
CA LEU A 136 7.20 11.98 6.43
C LEU A 136 7.29 13.08 5.37
N LEU A 137 6.70 14.24 5.62
CA LEU A 137 6.71 15.34 4.67
C LEU A 137 8.06 16.07 4.74
N PRO A 138 8.66 16.44 3.60
CA PRO A 138 9.85 17.27 3.63
C PRO A 138 9.52 18.61 4.29
N PRO A 139 10.43 19.18 5.10
CA PRO A 139 10.25 20.52 5.63
C PRO A 139 10.15 21.52 4.46
N ASP A 140 9.09 22.32 4.47
CA ASP A 140 8.71 23.41 3.56
C ASP A 140 9.50 23.58 2.25
N GLY A 141 8.79 23.41 1.11
CA GLY A 141 9.22 23.93 -0.19
C GLY A 141 10.20 23.08 -1.00
N ALA A 142 10.70 21.96 -0.46
CA ALA A 142 11.48 21.01 -1.24
C ALA A 142 10.58 20.32 -2.28
N LYS A 143 10.77 20.66 -3.56
CA LYS A 143 10.15 19.89 -4.65
C LYS A 143 10.76 18.48 -4.64
N PRO A 144 9.96 17.42 -4.86
CA PRO A 144 10.52 16.09 -5.05
C PRO A 144 11.47 16.12 -6.28
N GLY A 145 12.77 15.95 -6.03
CA GLY A 145 13.82 15.95 -7.06
C GLY A 145 15.01 16.90 -6.85
N GLU A 146 14.94 17.82 -5.89
CA GLU A 146 16.08 18.68 -5.53
C GLU A 146 16.81 18.14 -4.28
N THR A 147 17.42 16.96 -4.40
CA THR A 147 18.47 16.58 -3.45
C THR A 147 19.78 17.13 -4.00
N SER A 148 20.24 18.25 -3.45
CA SER A 148 21.55 18.83 -3.76
C SER A 148 22.65 17.80 -3.56
N ILE A 149 23.48 17.64 -4.59
CA ILE A 149 24.76 16.92 -4.62
C ILE A 149 25.77 17.56 -3.68
#